data_AF-A0AAV1CK49-F1
#
_entry.id   AF-A0AAV1CK49-F1
#
_cell.length_a   1.000
_cell.length_b   1.000
_cell.length_c   1.000
_cell.angle_alpha   90.00
_cell.angle_beta   90.00
_cell.angle_gamma   90.00
#
_symmetry.space_group_name_H-M   'P 1'
#
loop_
_entity.id
_entity.type
_entity.pdbx_description
1 polymer ?
#
loop_
_entity_poly.entity_id
_entity_poly.type
_entity_poly.pdbx_seq_one_letter_code
_entity_poly.pdbx_strand_id
1 'polypeptide(L)'
;MEARKVWTKTWKLPIKAKLKHIIWKLYKGWISANSVLIRRGLNVEETCRRCGEGGESVHHKLFACDFAGLVWEMSPVKWDGLQHLTNQFSDWWDALMKIEKGEEVQARVELSVYILWQIWKARNVWLYEGKKLEPMEVVQRAMKEWGEFKQVQDHKKNTIGVERRSEGQQVEKHLIKDSVGSIVLQK
;
A
#
# COMPACT_ATOMS: atom_id res chain seq x y z
N MET A 1 1.58 -0.25 23.46
CA MET A 1 2.42 -1.30 22.84
C MET A 1 1.89 -1.76 21.48
N GLU A 2 0.57 -1.81 21.29
CA GLU A 2 -0.06 -2.32 20.06
C GLU A 2 0.20 -1.44 18.81
N ALA A 3 0.04 -0.13 18.93
CA ALA A 3 0.32 0.81 17.83
C ALA A 3 1.76 0.69 17.29
N ARG A 4 2.75 0.38 18.14
CA ARG A 4 4.15 0.19 17.71
C ARG A 4 4.29 -1.05 16.82
N LYS A 5 3.56 -2.13 17.11
CA LYS A 5 3.56 -3.36 16.29
C LYS A 5 2.92 -3.12 14.93
N VAL A 6 1.78 -2.44 14.89
CA VAL A 6 1.06 -2.04 13.65
C VAL A 6 1.98 -1.23 12.74
N TRP A 7 2.63 -0.19 13.27
CA TRP A 7 3.54 0.64 12.47
C TRP A 7 4.78 -0.12 12.02
N THR A 8 5.35 -0.99 12.86
CA THR A 8 6.48 -1.85 12.46
C THR A 8 6.09 -2.75 11.29
N LYS A 9 4.89 -3.35 11.31
CA LYS A 9 4.38 -4.16 10.19
C LYS A 9 4.12 -3.31 8.94
N THR A 10 3.50 -2.15 9.10
CA THR A 10 3.17 -1.22 8.01
C THR A 10 4.43 -0.75 7.28
N TRP A 11 5.48 -0.35 8.01
CA TRP A 11 6.73 0.11 7.41
C TRP A 11 7.52 -1.01 6.72
N LYS A 12 7.30 -2.28 7.10
CA LYS A 12 7.87 -3.46 6.43
C LYS A 12 7.13 -3.88 5.16
N LEU A 13 5.96 -3.32 4.84
CA LEU A 13 5.24 -3.65 3.61
C LEU A 13 6.08 -3.30 2.36
N PRO A 14 6.19 -4.19 1.36
CA PRO A 14 6.88 -3.90 0.12
C PRO A 14 5.95 -3.12 -0.82
N ILE A 15 5.77 -1.84 -0.50
CA ILE A 15 4.99 -0.88 -1.29
C ILE A 15 5.79 0.41 -1.46
N LYS A 16 5.39 1.26 -2.43
CA LYS A 16 5.98 2.58 -2.63
C LYS A 16 5.95 3.39 -1.33
N ALA A 17 7.06 4.04 -0.97
CA ALA A 17 7.18 4.80 0.27
C ALA A 17 6.11 5.90 0.42
N LYS A 18 5.71 6.56 -0.69
CA LYS A 18 4.63 7.54 -0.71
C LYS A 18 3.30 6.97 -0.18
N LEU A 19 3.02 5.69 -0.44
CA LEU A 19 1.77 5.04 -0.04
C LEU A 19 1.75 4.75 1.47
N LYS A 20 2.90 4.43 2.07
CA LYS A 20 3.03 4.30 3.53
C LYS A 20 2.65 5.60 4.25
N HIS A 21 3.05 6.74 3.69
CA HIS A 21 2.69 8.05 4.22
C HIS A 21 1.19 8.35 4.09
N ILE A 22 0.56 7.92 3.00
CA ILE A 22 -0.89 8.06 2.81
C ILE A 22 -1.65 7.23 3.83
N ILE A 23 -1.23 5.98 4.06
CA ILE A 23 -1.80 5.13 5.12
C ILE A 23 -1.67 5.80 6.48
N TRP A 24 -0.52 6.41 6.78
CA TRP A 24 -0.36 7.20 8.01
C TRP A 24 -1.29 8.40 8.11
N LYS A 25 -1.47 9.17 7.04
CA LYS A 25 -2.44 10.27 7.01
C LYS A 25 -3.88 9.77 7.20
N LEU A 26 -4.25 8.66 6.56
CA LEU A 26 -5.56 8.04 6.71
C LEU A 26 -5.80 7.54 8.13
N TYR A 27 -4.80 6.87 8.71
CA TYR A 27 -4.83 6.38 10.09
C TYR A 27 -5.00 7.50 11.11
N LYS A 28 -4.41 8.67 10.84
CA LYS A 28 -4.56 9.86 11.69
C LYS A 28 -5.83 10.66 11.40
N GLY A 29 -6.61 10.31 10.37
CA GLY A 29 -7.77 11.10 9.92
C GLY A 29 -7.40 12.47 9.33
N TRP A 30 -6.17 12.63 8.83
CA TRP A 30 -5.63 13.90 8.35
C TRP A 30 -5.88 14.17 6.88
N ILE A 31 -6.44 13.21 6.13
CA ILE A 31 -6.93 13.51 4.79
C ILE A 31 -8.14 14.43 4.90
N SER A 32 -8.13 15.52 4.13
CA SER A 32 -9.19 16.52 4.09
C SER A 32 -10.53 15.90 3.68
N ALA A 33 -11.28 15.42 4.66
CA ALA A 33 -12.72 15.18 4.58
C ALA A 33 -13.46 16.51 4.57
N ASN A 34 -14.57 16.67 3.84
CA ASN A 34 -15.33 17.92 3.94
C ASN A 34 -15.78 18.15 5.38
N SER A 35 -16.10 17.08 6.12
CA SER A 35 -16.33 17.14 7.57
C SER A 35 -15.16 17.72 8.38
N VAL A 36 -13.92 17.43 8.00
CA VAL A 36 -12.71 18.01 8.63
C VAL A 36 -12.53 19.47 8.26
N LEU A 37 -12.86 19.86 7.02
CA LEU A 37 -12.80 21.25 6.56
C LEU A 37 -13.89 22.10 7.24
N ILE A 38 -15.12 21.60 7.34
CA ILE A 38 -16.24 22.23 8.07
C ILE A 38 -15.88 22.41 9.54
N ARG A 39 -15.31 21.36 10.19
CA ARG A 39 -14.84 21.46 11.59
C ARG A 39 -13.75 22.52 11.77
N ARG A 40 -13.01 22.86 10.71
CA ARG A 40 -11.99 23.93 10.70
C ARG A 40 -12.55 25.29 10.27
N GLY A 41 -13.87 25.43 10.13
CA GLY A 41 -14.53 26.69 9.80
C GLY A 41 -14.56 27.03 8.32
N LEU A 42 -14.22 26.10 7.42
CA LEU A 42 -14.31 26.32 5.99
C LEU A 42 -15.72 26.04 5.48
N ASN A 43 -16.28 26.97 4.72
CA ASN A 43 -17.58 26.81 4.07
C ASN A 43 -17.45 25.89 2.85
N VAL A 44 -17.62 24.59 3.06
CA VAL A 44 -17.66 23.57 2.01
C VAL A 44 -18.96 22.77 2.11
N GLU A 45 -19.42 22.26 0.98
CA GLU A 45 -20.59 21.37 0.94
C GLU A 45 -20.34 20.12 1.79
N GLU A 46 -21.31 19.79 2.65
CA GLU A 46 -21.24 18.60 3.50
C GLU A 46 -21.39 17.31 2.68
N THR A 47 -22.07 17.39 1.54
CA THR A 47 -22.34 16.26 0.66
C THR A 47 -21.10 15.80 -0.10
N CYS A 48 -21.02 14.48 -0.35
CA CYS A 48 -19.99 13.94 -1.21
C CYS A 48 -20.20 14.44 -2.64
N ARG A 49 -19.27 15.24 -3.17
CA ARG A 49 -19.34 15.74 -4.56
C ARG A 49 -19.37 14.66 -5.63
N ARG A 50 -19.06 13.41 -5.28
CA ARG A 50 -19.00 12.31 -6.24
C ARG A 50 -20.33 11.56 -6.39
N CYS A 51 -20.95 11.14 -5.29
CA CYS A 51 -22.26 10.46 -5.32
C CYS A 51 -23.44 11.40 -5.03
N GLY A 52 -23.20 12.59 -4.48
CA GLY A 52 -24.25 13.54 -4.09
C GLY A 52 -24.87 13.27 -2.73
N GLU A 53 -24.43 12.23 -2.02
CA GLU A 53 -25.05 11.76 -0.78
C GLU A 53 -24.14 11.90 0.46
N GLY A 54 -24.77 11.96 1.63
CA GLY A 54 -24.15 11.80 2.96
C GLY A 54 -23.14 12.88 3.39
N GLY A 55 -22.84 12.93 4.69
CA GLY A 55 -21.71 13.73 5.18
C GLY A 55 -20.37 13.12 4.75
N GLU A 56 -19.56 13.86 3.98
CA GLU A 56 -18.35 13.32 3.38
C GLU A 56 -17.22 13.12 4.42
N SER A 57 -17.14 11.91 4.98
CA SER A 57 -16.10 11.45 5.92
C SER A 57 -14.96 10.69 5.21
N VAL A 58 -13.87 10.37 5.92
CA VAL A 58 -12.80 9.49 5.39
C VAL A 58 -13.36 8.10 5.06
N HIS A 59 -14.24 7.57 5.91
CA HIS A 59 -14.93 6.30 5.67
C HIS A 59 -15.79 6.36 4.41
N HIS A 60 -16.58 7.41 4.25
CA HIS A 60 -17.41 7.57 3.06
C HIS A 60 -16.56 7.64 1.78
N LYS A 61 -15.49 8.45 1.76
CA LYS A 61 -14.60 8.58 0.59
C LYS A 61 -13.98 7.27 0.13
N LEU A 62 -13.67 6.39 1.08
CA LEU A 62 -12.86 5.22 0.82
C LEU A 62 -13.65 3.92 0.76
N PHE A 63 -14.81 3.84 1.40
CA PHE A 63 -15.56 2.60 1.55
C PHE A 63 -17.06 2.75 1.27
N ALA A 64 -17.73 3.78 1.82
CA ALA A 64 -19.20 3.84 1.79
C ALA A 64 -19.80 4.64 0.61
N CYS A 65 -19.01 5.44 -0.10
CA CYS A 65 -19.47 6.07 -1.34
C CYS A 65 -19.75 4.98 -2.38
N ASP A 66 -20.88 5.04 -3.10
CA ASP A 66 -21.26 4.03 -4.11
C ASP A 66 -20.14 3.73 -5.09
N PHE A 67 -19.46 4.78 -5.56
CA PHE A 67 -18.30 4.65 -6.42
C PHE A 67 -17.17 3.84 -5.75
N ALA A 68 -16.84 4.13 -4.49
CA ALA A 68 -15.81 3.40 -3.76
C ALA A 68 -16.23 1.96 -3.48
N GLY A 69 -17.50 1.73 -3.14
CA GLY A 69 -18.10 0.40 -2.97
C GLY A 69 -17.94 -0.45 -4.23
N LEU A 70 -18.32 0.09 -5.40
CA LEU A 70 -18.14 -0.58 -6.69
C LEU A 70 -16.68 -0.88 -7.01
N VAL A 71 -15.74 0.02 -6.68
CA VAL A 71 -14.30 -0.25 -6.85
C VAL A 71 -13.86 -1.45 -6.01
N TRP A 72 -14.26 -1.53 -4.74
CA TRP A 72 -13.95 -2.68 -3.88
C TRP A 72 -14.64 -3.96 -4.35
N GLU A 73 -15.87 -3.85 -4.84
CA GLU A 73 -16.63 -4.98 -5.39
C GLU A 73 -15.96 -5.57 -6.63
N MET A 74 -15.54 -4.73 -7.57
CA MET A 74 -14.84 -5.15 -8.79
C MET A 74 -13.38 -5.55 -8.56
N SER A 75 -12.79 -5.18 -7.43
CA SER A 75 -11.42 -5.55 -7.11
C SER A 75 -11.30 -7.04 -6.73
N PRO A 76 -10.15 -7.68 -6.98
CA PRO A 76 -9.89 -9.05 -6.54
C PRO A 76 -9.61 -9.14 -5.02
N VAL A 77 -9.76 -8.04 -4.28
CA VAL A 77 -9.53 -7.97 -2.84
C VAL A 77 -10.85 -8.15 -2.10
N LYS A 78 -10.90 -9.17 -1.23
CA LYS A 78 -12.02 -9.39 -0.31
C LYS A 78 -11.49 -9.58 1.11
N TRP A 79 -12.13 -8.91 2.06
CA TRP A 79 -11.80 -8.99 3.49
C TRP A 79 -13.06 -9.35 4.26
N ASP A 80 -13.38 -10.64 4.27
CA ASP A 80 -14.58 -11.15 4.91
C ASP A 80 -14.55 -10.84 6.41
N GLY A 81 -15.67 -10.31 6.91
CA GLY A 81 -15.80 -9.93 8.29
C GLY A 81 -15.09 -8.64 8.69
N LEU A 82 -14.46 -7.88 7.78
CA LEU A 82 -13.87 -6.56 8.13
C LEU A 82 -14.73 -5.36 7.70
N GLN A 83 -15.86 -5.57 7.02
CA GLN A 83 -16.68 -4.46 6.51
C GLN A 83 -17.18 -3.55 7.65
N HIS A 84 -17.51 -4.13 8.81
CA HIS A 84 -18.02 -3.41 9.99
C HIS A 84 -16.97 -2.51 10.67
N LEU A 85 -15.67 -2.72 10.40
CA LEU A 85 -14.58 -1.92 10.97
C LEU A 85 -14.22 -0.70 10.12
N THR A 86 -14.85 -0.51 8.96
CA THR A 86 -14.47 0.55 8.02
C THR A 86 -14.80 1.96 8.50
N ASN A 87 -15.71 2.10 9.48
CA ASN A 87 -16.17 3.39 10.00
C ASN A 87 -15.00 4.28 10.49
N GLN A 88 -13.97 3.68 11.10
CA GLN A 88 -12.70 4.32 11.37
C GLN A 88 -11.59 3.59 10.62
N PHE A 89 -10.85 4.31 9.79
CA PHE A 89 -9.75 3.71 9.02
C PHE A 89 -8.71 3.04 9.93
N SER A 90 -8.46 3.58 11.13
CA SER A 90 -7.53 3.00 12.10
C SER A 90 -7.94 1.59 12.54
N ASP A 91 -9.24 1.37 12.78
CA ASP A 91 -9.76 0.10 13.28
C ASP A 91 -9.64 -0.98 12.21
N TRP A 92 -10.01 -0.64 10.97
CA TRP A 92 -9.84 -1.49 9.81
C TRP A 92 -8.37 -1.82 9.54
N TRP A 93 -7.48 -0.81 9.60
CA TRP A 93 -6.05 -1.02 9.36
C TRP A 93 -5.38 -1.85 10.47
N ASP A 94 -5.75 -1.64 11.73
CA ASP A 94 -5.28 -2.43 12.86
C ASP A 94 -5.70 -3.89 12.72
N ALA A 95 -6.95 -4.15 12.30
CA ALA A 95 -7.43 -5.50 12.04
C ALA A 95 -6.63 -6.18 10.92
N LEU A 96 -6.41 -5.50 9.79
CA LEU A 96 -5.57 -6.02 8.70
C LEU A 96 -4.14 -6.35 9.16
N MET A 97 -3.54 -5.50 10.00
CA MET A 97 -2.19 -5.72 10.51
C MET A 97 -2.11 -6.84 11.55
N LYS A 98 -3.24 -7.32 12.08
CA LYS A 98 -3.30 -8.46 13.01
C LYS A 98 -3.45 -9.81 12.31
N ILE A 99 -3.94 -9.84 11.07
CA ILE A 99 -4.03 -11.07 10.28
C ILE A 99 -2.64 -11.71 10.14
N GLU A 100 -2.61 -13.05 10.26
CA GLU A 100 -1.39 -13.81 10.10
C GLU A 100 -0.82 -13.66 8.68
N LYS A 101 0.51 -13.57 8.60
CA LYS A 101 1.18 -13.29 7.33
C LYS A 101 1.35 -14.57 6.51
N GLY A 102 0.56 -14.69 5.45
CA GLY A 102 0.87 -15.51 4.27
C GLY A 102 1.23 -14.63 3.08
N GLU A 103 1.83 -15.21 2.04
CA GLU A 103 2.17 -14.49 0.80
C GLU A 103 0.91 -13.88 0.15
N GLU A 104 -0.18 -14.64 0.10
CA GLU A 104 -1.46 -14.18 -0.43
C GLU A 104 -2.05 -13.03 0.39
N VAL A 105 -2.06 -13.16 1.73
CA VAL A 105 -2.54 -12.11 2.64
C VAL A 105 -1.71 -10.84 2.45
N GLN A 106 -0.39 -10.95 2.33
CA GLN A 106 0.48 -9.82 2.11
C GLN A 106 0.18 -9.13 0.77
N ALA A 107 0.05 -9.91 -0.31
CA ALA A 107 -0.33 -9.40 -1.62
C ALA A 107 -1.68 -8.67 -1.59
N ARG A 108 -2.66 -9.23 -0.85
CA ARG A 108 -3.99 -8.63 -0.67
C ARG A 108 -3.92 -7.31 0.10
N VAL A 109 -3.12 -7.23 1.16
CA VAL A 109 -2.88 -5.99 1.93
C VAL A 109 -2.21 -4.94 1.04
N GLU A 110 -1.16 -5.31 0.32
CA GLU A 110 -0.46 -4.40 -0.59
C GLU A 110 -1.43 -3.83 -1.63
N LEU A 111 -2.20 -4.69 -2.32
CA LEU A 111 -3.15 -4.26 -3.34
C LEU A 111 -4.26 -3.37 -2.74
N SER A 112 -4.72 -3.66 -1.52
CA SER A 112 -5.67 -2.80 -0.79
C SER A 112 -5.15 -1.37 -0.66
N VAL A 113 -3.85 -1.18 -0.39
CA VAL A 113 -3.23 0.15 -0.30
C VAL A 113 -3.22 0.86 -1.67
N TYR A 114 -2.97 0.12 -2.75
CA TYR A 114 -3.03 0.70 -4.10
C TYR A 114 -4.47 1.05 -4.53
N ILE A 115 -5.46 0.27 -4.13
CA ILE A 115 -6.88 0.57 -4.37
C ILE A 115 -7.27 1.87 -3.66
N LEU A 116 -6.97 1.99 -2.36
CA LEU A 116 -7.21 3.21 -1.58
C LEU A 116 -6.58 4.45 -2.22
N TRP A 117 -5.35 4.30 -2.72
CA TRP A 117 -4.65 5.36 -3.43
C TRP A 117 -5.34 5.76 -4.73
N GLN A 118 -5.78 4.80 -5.54
CA GLN A 118 -6.45 5.10 -6.81
C GLN A 118 -7.87 5.65 -6.60
N ILE A 119 -8.60 5.23 -5.56
CA ILE A 119 -9.86 5.88 -5.15
C ILE A 119 -9.62 7.34 -4.81
N TRP A 120 -8.60 7.64 -3.99
CA TRP A 120 -8.25 9.02 -3.65
C TRP A 120 -7.86 9.85 -4.87
N LYS A 121 -7.06 9.30 -5.80
CA LYS A 121 -6.73 9.97 -7.06
C LYS A 121 -7.95 10.22 -7.93
N ALA A 122 -8.83 9.23 -8.09
CA ALA A 122 -10.05 9.35 -8.89
C ALA A 122 -10.97 10.45 -8.36
N ARG A 123 -11.07 10.57 -7.03
CA ARG A 123 -11.77 11.68 -6.38
C ARG A 123 -11.14 13.02 -6.70
N ASN A 124 -9.81 13.15 -6.64
CA ASN A 124 -9.15 14.42 -6.96
C ASN A 124 -9.29 14.80 -8.43
N VAL A 125 -9.15 13.85 -9.36
CA VAL A 125 -9.40 14.09 -10.78
C VAL A 125 -10.82 14.62 -11.00
N TRP A 126 -11.81 14.05 -10.32
CA TRP A 126 -13.18 14.57 -10.37
C TRP A 126 -13.28 16.01 -9.82
N LEU A 127 -12.66 16.29 -8.68
CA LEU A 127 -12.76 17.60 -8.02
C LEU A 127 -12.06 18.74 -8.77
N TYR A 128 -10.93 18.45 -9.43
CA TYR A 128 -10.08 19.48 -10.05
C TYR A 128 -10.21 19.53 -11.57
N GLU A 129 -10.56 18.41 -12.21
CA GLU A 129 -10.64 18.30 -13.67
C GLU A 129 -12.07 18.01 -14.16
N GLY A 130 -13.03 17.75 -13.27
CA GLY A 130 -14.41 17.41 -13.64
C GLY A 130 -14.54 16.07 -14.38
N LYS A 131 -13.49 15.24 -14.39
CA LYS A 131 -13.48 13.96 -15.09
C LYS A 131 -13.87 12.80 -14.17
N LYS A 132 -14.90 12.06 -14.56
CA LYS A 132 -15.30 10.82 -13.88
C LYS A 132 -14.50 9.64 -14.45
N LEU A 133 -13.77 8.97 -13.57
CA LEU A 133 -13.18 7.66 -13.87
C LEU A 133 -14.16 6.55 -13.51
N GLU A 134 -14.23 5.52 -14.34
CA GLU A 134 -15.07 4.35 -14.07
C GLU A 134 -14.46 3.46 -12.96
N PRO A 135 -15.27 2.77 -12.15
CA PRO A 135 -14.76 1.91 -11.07
C PRO A 135 -13.74 0.87 -11.55
N MET A 136 -14.02 0.19 -12.66
CA MET A 136 -13.10 -0.80 -13.24
C MET A 136 -11.78 -0.17 -13.70
N GLU A 137 -11.80 1.05 -14.22
CA GLU A 137 -10.58 1.77 -14.60
C GLU A 137 -9.68 2.02 -13.37
N VAL A 138 -10.28 2.32 -12.21
CA VAL A 138 -9.57 2.54 -10.94
C VAL A 138 -8.92 1.24 -10.46
N VAL A 139 -9.65 0.12 -10.55
CA VAL A 139 -9.13 -1.22 -10.23
C VAL A 139 -7.94 -1.58 -11.14
N GLN A 140 -8.09 -1.40 -12.45
CA GLN A 140 -7.02 -1.68 -13.42
C GLN A 140 -5.78 -0.83 -13.16
N ARG A 141 -5.95 0.47 -12.86
CA ARG A 141 -4.84 1.37 -12.49
C ARG A 141 -4.14 0.90 -11.21
N ALA A 142 -4.88 0.40 -10.22
CA ALA A 142 -4.32 -0.10 -8.97
C ALA A 142 -3.51 -1.38 -9.20
N MET A 143 -4.08 -2.35 -9.94
CA MET A 143 -3.41 -3.61 -10.29
C MET A 143 -2.15 -3.36 -11.12
N LYS A 144 -2.22 -2.45 -12.11
CA LYS A 144 -1.07 -2.07 -12.92
C LYS A 144 0.03 -1.45 -12.07
N GLU A 145 -0.27 -0.42 -11.26
CA GLU A 145 0.75 0.26 -10.45
C GLU A 145 1.38 -0.68 -9.39
N TRP A 146 0.60 -1.62 -8.86
CA TRP A 146 1.08 -2.65 -7.93
C TRP A 146 1.96 -3.68 -8.64
N GLY A 147 1.53 -4.20 -9.79
CA GLY A 147 2.28 -5.18 -10.59
C GLY A 147 3.62 -4.63 -11.07
N GLU A 148 3.64 -3.41 -11.61
CA GLU A 148 4.88 -2.71 -12.00
C GLU A 148 5.84 -2.57 -10.80
N PHE A 149 5.31 -2.24 -9.62
CA PHE A 149 6.15 -2.15 -8.42
C PHE A 149 6.73 -3.51 -8.02
N LYS A 150 5.93 -4.58 -8.06
CA LYS A 150 6.41 -5.94 -7.76
C LYS A 150 7.52 -6.37 -8.70
N GLN A 151 7.34 -6.18 -10.00
CA GLN A 151 8.38 -6.51 -11.00
C GLN A 151 9.70 -5.81 -10.69
N VAL A 152 9.66 -4.51 -10.38
CA VAL A 152 10.88 -3.75 -10.00
C VAL A 152 11.52 -4.30 -8.72
N GLN A 153 10.74 -4.73 -7.72
CA GLN A 153 11.29 -5.33 -6.50
C GLN A 153 11.94 -6.68 -6.78
N ASP A 154 11.32 -7.51 -7.62
CA ASP A 154 11.85 -8.84 -7.91
C ASP A 154 13.11 -8.77 -8.78
N HIS A 155 13.17 -7.83 -9.73
CA HIS A 155 14.42 -7.51 -10.44
C HIS A 155 15.54 -7.11 -9.47
N LYS A 156 15.26 -6.22 -8.50
CA LYS A 156 16.27 -5.81 -7.51
C LYS A 156 16.76 -6.97 -6.64
N LYS A 157 15.85 -7.85 -6.19
CA LYS A 157 16.23 -9.04 -5.42
C LYS A 157 17.11 -9.99 -6.24
N ASN A 158 16.77 -10.19 -7.51
CA ASN A 158 17.55 -11.03 -8.42
C ASN A 158 18.94 -10.43 -8.69
N THR A 159 19.05 -9.13 -8.98
CA THR A 159 20.34 -8.47 -9.19
C THR A 159 21.24 -8.56 -7.95
N ILE A 160 20.71 -8.24 -6.76
CA ILE A 160 21.47 -8.34 -5.50
C ILE A 160 21.86 -9.80 -5.19
N GLY A 161 20.99 -10.76 -5.51
CA GLY A 161 21.27 -12.18 -5.36
C GLY A 161 22.39 -12.68 -6.28
N VAL A 162 22.46 -12.15 -7.50
CA VAL A 162 23.55 -12.44 -8.45
C VAL A 162 24.86 -11.82 -7.97
N GLU A 163 24.86 -10.55 -7.54
CA GLU A 163 26.05 -9.85 -7.03
C GLU A 163 26.66 -10.55 -5.81
N ARG A 164 25.85 -10.95 -4.83
CA ARG A 164 26.33 -11.70 -3.66
C ARG A 164 26.90 -13.08 -3.99
N ARG A 165 26.34 -13.75 -5.01
CA ARG A 165 26.88 -15.04 -5.48
C ARG A 165 28.22 -14.86 -6.18
N SER A 166 28.38 -13.80 -6.98
CA SER A 166 29.65 -13.47 -7.61
C SER A 166 30.73 -13.08 -6.58
N GLU A 167 30.39 -12.26 -5.58
CA GLU A 167 31.31 -11.90 -4.50
C GLU A 167 31.71 -13.13 -3.67
N GLY A 168 30.76 -14.00 -3.31
CA GLY A 168 31.03 -15.26 -2.62
C GLY A 168 31.97 -16.18 -3.38
N GLN A 169 31.77 -16.35 -4.69
CA GLN A 169 32.68 -17.11 -5.56
C GLN A 169 34.05 -16.47 -5.71
N GLN A 170 34.15 -15.14 -5.64
CA GLN A 170 35.43 -14.41 -5.76
C GLN A 170 36.25 -14.51 -4.47
N VAL A 171 35.60 -14.45 -3.31
CA VAL A 171 36.22 -14.69 -1.99
C VAL A 171 36.70 -16.15 -1.87
N GLU A 172 35.88 -17.12 -2.28
CA GLU A 172 36.25 -18.54 -2.26
C GLU A 172 37.46 -18.83 -3.17
N LYS A 173 37.52 -18.22 -4.36
CA LYS A 173 38.69 -18.29 -5.25
C LYS A 173 39.95 -17.65 -4.65
N HIS A 174 39.82 -16.61 -3.81
CA HIS A 174 40.96 -15.96 -3.15
C HIS A 174 41.50 -16.84 -2.01
N LEU A 175 40.62 -17.39 -1.17
CA LEU A 175 40.98 -18.32 -0.09
C LEU A 175 41.65 -19.61 -0.60
N ILE A 176 41.20 -20.14 -1.74
CA ILE A 176 41.85 -21.30 -2.36
C ILE A 176 43.27 -20.93 -2.84
N LYS A 177 43.50 -19.73 -3.37
CA LYS A 177 44.84 -19.28 -3.78
C LYS A 177 45.80 -19.12 -2.59
N ASP A 178 45.32 -18.60 -1.46
CA ASP A 178 46.13 -18.40 -0.25
C ASP A 178 46.50 -19.74 0.43
N SER A 179 45.59 -20.73 0.37
CA SER A 179 45.83 -22.07 0.90
C SER A 179 46.84 -22.87 0.05
N VAL A 180 46.82 -22.72 -1.28
CA VAL A 180 47.78 -23.36 -2.20
C VAL A 180 49.15 -22.67 -2.17
N GLY A 181 49.20 -21.36 -1.90
CA GLY A 181 50.44 -20.57 -1.79
C GLY A 181 51.30 -20.90 -0.57
N SER A 182 50.74 -21.50 0.48
CA SER A 182 51.47 -21.84 1.72
C SER A 182 52.12 -23.23 1.72
N ILE A 183 51.91 -24.05 0.68
CA ILE A 183 52.40 -25.44 0.62
C ILE A 183 53.79 -25.57 -0.06
N VAL A 184 54.34 -24.50 -0.63
CA VAL A 184 55.60 -24.56 -1.41
C VAL A 184 56.75 -23.82 -0.72
N LEU A 185 57.06 -24.09 0.55
CA LEU A 185 58.35 -23.73 1.18
C LEU A 185 58.72 -24.72 2.30
N GLN A 186 59.08 -25.95 1.93
CA GLN A 186 59.93 -26.82 2.77
C GLN A 186 60.93 -27.55 1.87
N LYS A 187 62.15 -27.02 1.81
CA LYS A 187 63.39 -27.73 1.51
C LYS A 187 64.51 -27.11 2.34
#